data_AF-A0A8H9GHT3-F1
#
_entry.id   AF-A0A8H9GHT3-F1
#
_cell.length_a   1.000
_cell.length_b   1.000
_cell.length_c   1.000
_cell.angle_alpha   90.00
_cell.angle_beta   90.00
_cell.angle_gamma   90.00
#
_symmetry.space_group_name_H-M   'P 1'
#
loop_
_entity.id
_entity.type
_entity.pdbx_description
1 polymer ?
#
loop_
_entity_poly.entity_id
_entity_poly.type
_entity_poly.pdbx_seq_one_letter_code
_entity_poly.pdbx_strand_id
1 'polypeptide(L)'
;MRQPIKALMRTPAEAQDIHRSAARPDLPFFAAGACHVLAFAFLERYPRAGFQPRFIRPAPGCRGAHVFVSDGQLAFDAQGYVAEAELLRGHALACQPLHPGWAAEVVAIEVPLAAFCAANNHRAPWDFPGDVWARALAYLNRFPAPPRSVLHARSGAE
;
A
#
# COMPACT_ATOMS: atom_id res chain seq x y z
N MET A 1 4.02 -9.21 -14.89
CA MET A 1 4.30 -10.15 -13.78
C MET A 1 4.60 -9.32 -12.54
N ARG A 2 3.96 -9.61 -11.39
CA ARG A 2 4.23 -8.90 -10.13
C ARG A 2 5.61 -9.30 -9.61
N GLN A 3 6.40 -8.32 -9.17
CA GLN A 3 7.68 -8.50 -8.54
C GLN A 3 7.50 -8.77 -7.04
N PRO A 4 8.31 -9.66 -6.44
CA PRO A 4 8.27 -9.87 -4.99
C PRO A 4 8.73 -8.60 -4.27
N ILE A 5 8.11 -8.27 -3.12
CA ILE A 5 8.39 -7.02 -2.41
C ILE A 5 9.88 -6.81 -2.12
N LYS A 6 10.62 -7.90 -1.86
CA LYS A 6 12.08 -7.88 -1.64
C LYS A 6 12.87 -7.22 -2.75
N ALA A 7 12.41 -7.32 -4.01
CA ALA A 7 13.06 -6.70 -5.16
C ALA A 7 12.81 -5.18 -5.25
N LEU A 8 11.78 -4.70 -4.54
CA LEU A 8 11.36 -3.31 -4.52
C LEU A 8 11.76 -2.59 -3.22
N MET A 9 12.28 -3.32 -2.23
CA MET A 9 12.68 -2.77 -0.93
C MET A 9 13.76 -1.70 -1.07
N ARG A 10 13.70 -0.70 -0.20
CA ARG A 10 14.79 0.26 -0.03
C ARG A 10 16.06 -0.44 0.43
N THR A 11 17.17 -0.06 -0.18
CA THR A 11 18.51 -0.28 0.37
C THR A 11 18.68 0.47 1.70
N PRO A 12 19.70 0.14 2.52
CA PRO A 12 19.98 0.88 3.75
C PRO A 12 20.19 2.38 3.52
N ALA A 13 20.89 2.77 2.44
CA ALA A 13 21.12 4.17 2.12
C ALA A 13 19.82 4.91 1.76
N GLU A 14 18.93 4.30 0.96
CA GLU A 14 17.61 4.87 0.66
C GLU A 14 16.68 4.88 1.89
N ALA A 15 16.87 3.97 2.84
CA ALA A 15 16.09 3.96 4.07
C ALA A 15 16.48 5.10 5.03
N GLN A 16 17.77 5.48 5.03
CA GLN A 16 18.33 6.54 5.88
C GLN A 16 18.14 7.94 5.29
N ASP A 17 18.13 8.07 3.96
CA ASP A 17 18.06 9.36 3.27
C ASP A 17 16.73 9.50 2.50
N ILE A 18 15.90 10.45 2.94
CA ILE A 18 14.59 10.69 2.35
C ILE A 18 14.67 11.24 0.92
N HIS A 19 15.70 12.03 0.59
CA HIS A 19 15.87 12.56 -0.75
C HIS A 19 16.22 11.43 -1.72
N ARG A 20 17.07 10.50 -1.29
CA ARG A 20 17.34 9.27 -2.07
C ARG A 20 16.09 8.42 -2.21
N SER A 21 15.32 8.22 -1.14
CA SER A 21 14.06 7.49 -1.21
C SER A 21 13.08 8.13 -2.19
N ALA A 22 12.92 9.46 -2.13
CA ALA A 22 11.99 10.21 -2.97
C ALA A 22 12.42 10.23 -4.45
N ALA A 23 13.73 10.19 -4.72
CA ALA A 23 14.27 10.15 -6.08
C ALA A 23 14.10 8.78 -6.78
N ARG A 24 13.65 7.74 -6.07
CA ARG A 24 13.42 6.40 -6.66
C ARG A 24 12.32 6.46 -7.73
N PRO A 25 12.35 5.58 -8.75
CA PRO A 25 11.23 5.43 -9.68
C PRO A 25 9.92 5.10 -8.97
N ASP A 26 8.78 5.43 -9.58
CA ASP A 26 7.47 5.36 -8.91
C ASP A 26 7.14 3.99 -8.33
N LEU A 27 7.36 2.90 -9.10
CA LEU A 27 7.04 1.56 -8.65
C LEU A 27 7.76 1.21 -7.32
N PRO A 28 9.10 1.21 -7.24
CA PRO A 28 9.79 0.94 -5.97
C PRO A 28 9.51 1.99 -4.89
N PHE A 29 9.29 3.25 -5.26
CA PHE A 29 8.93 4.31 -4.32
C PHE A 29 7.59 4.04 -3.62
N PHE A 30 6.54 3.76 -4.38
CA PHE A 30 5.22 3.46 -3.82
C PHE A 30 5.12 2.05 -3.24
N ALA A 31 5.91 1.07 -3.74
CA ALA A 31 5.91 -0.27 -3.15
C ALA A 31 6.59 -0.31 -1.78
N ALA A 32 7.66 0.47 -1.57
CA ALA A 32 8.51 0.34 -0.38
C ALA A 32 9.00 1.68 0.20
N GLY A 33 8.18 2.72 0.18
CA GLY A 33 8.50 4.02 0.79
C GLY A 33 7.28 4.89 1.07
N ALA A 34 6.32 4.90 0.15
CA ALA A 34 5.11 5.73 0.22
C ALA A 34 3.82 4.94 -0.10
N CYS A 35 3.76 3.65 0.25
CA CYS A 35 2.60 2.78 -0.03
C CYS A 35 1.30 3.31 0.57
N HIS A 36 1.37 3.84 1.80
CA HIS A 36 0.23 4.47 2.47
C HIS A 36 -0.23 5.75 1.75
N VAL A 37 0.68 6.53 1.18
CA VAL A 37 0.32 7.72 0.39
C VAL A 37 -0.48 7.30 -0.84
N LEU A 38 0.01 6.29 -1.58
CA LEU A 38 -0.70 5.79 -2.76
C LEU A 38 -2.07 5.20 -2.41
N ALA A 39 -2.15 4.43 -1.32
CA ALA A 39 -3.39 3.85 -0.84
C ALA A 39 -4.44 4.92 -0.49
N PHE A 40 -4.05 5.96 0.25
CA PHE A 40 -4.98 7.02 0.61
C PHE A 40 -5.33 7.94 -0.59
N ALA A 41 -4.39 8.17 -1.51
CA ALA A 41 -4.69 8.87 -2.76
C ALA A 41 -5.70 8.10 -3.63
N PHE A 42 -5.62 6.77 -3.64
CA PHE A 42 -6.61 5.91 -4.30
C PHE A 42 -8.01 6.10 -3.69
N LEU A 43 -8.11 6.13 -2.36
CA LEU A 43 -9.39 6.29 -1.66
C LEU A 43 -10.01 7.67 -1.92
N GLU A 44 -9.19 8.73 -1.96
CA GLU A 44 -9.64 10.06 -2.35
C GLU A 44 -10.13 10.11 -3.81
N ARG A 45 -9.41 9.44 -4.72
CA ARG A 45 -9.75 9.42 -6.15
C ARG A 45 -11.00 8.60 -6.46
N TYR A 46 -11.26 7.56 -5.68
CA TYR A 46 -12.34 6.59 -5.91
C TYR A 46 -13.16 6.31 -4.63
N PRO A 47 -13.79 7.34 -4.01
CA PRO A 47 -14.42 7.21 -2.70
C PRO A 47 -15.65 6.29 -2.68
N ARG A 48 -16.20 5.95 -3.85
CA ARG A 48 -17.38 5.09 -4.02
C ARG A 48 -17.05 3.71 -4.57
N ALA A 49 -15.77 3.33 -4.64
CA ALA A 49 -15.36 2.03 -5.17
C ALA A 49 -15.55 0.86 -4.18
N GLY A 50 -15.80 1.16 -2.90
CA GLY A 50 -15.95 0.13 -1.85
C GLY A 50 -14.63 -0.42 -1.30
N PHE A 51 -13.50 0.14 -1.70
CA PHE A 51 -12.18 -0.21 -1.20
C PHE A 51 -11.91 0.43 0.16
N GLN A 52 -11.20 -0.28 1.02
CA GLN A 52 -10.76 0.17 2.34
C GLN A 52 -9.24 0.00 2.48
N PRO A 53 -8.55 0.87 3.22
CA PRO A 53 -7.13 0.72 3.48
C PRO A 53 -6.85 -0.44 4.43
N ARG A 54 -5.90 -1.29 4.06
CA ARG A 54 -5.46 -2.48 4.78
C ARG A 54 -3.97 -2.35 5.07
N PHE A 55 -3.56 -2.76 6.27
CA PHE A 55 -2.17 -2.72 6.71
C PHE A 55 -1.69 -4.12 7.06
N ILE A 56 -0.67 -4.59 6.35
CA ILE A 56 0.13 -5.73 6.76
C ILE A 56 1.06 -5.22 7.87
N ARG A 57 0.73 -5.54 9.13
CA ARG A 57 1.53 -5.21 10.31
C ARG A 57 2.41 -6.42 10.67
N PRO A 58 3.72 -6.35 10.43
CA PRO A 58 4.62 -7.43 10.82
C PRO A 58 4.67 -7.57 12.34
N ALA A 59 4.92 -8.79 12.82
CA ALA A 59 5.24 -9.04 14.22
C ALA A 59 6.48 -8.21 14.66
N PRO A 60 6.64 -7.91 15.97
CA PRO A 60 7.80 -7.17 16.46
C PRO A 60 9.13 -7.76 15.95
N GLY A 61 10.00 -6.90 15.43
CA GLY A 61 11.29 -7.30 14.84
C GLY A 61 11.23 -7.75 13.37
N CYS A 62 10.04 -8.04 12.83
CA CYS A 62 9.89 -8.37 11.41
C CYS A 62 9.81 -7.12 10.52
N ARG A 63 10.38 -7.22 9.32
CA ARG A 63 10.20 -6.21 8.25
C ARG A 63 9.02 -6.59 7.35
N GLY A 64 8.71 -5.74 6.38
CA GLY A 64 7.66 -6.00 5.39
C GLY A 64 6.32 -5.36 5.70
N ALA A 65 6.32 -4.25 6.45
CA ALA A 65 5.13 -3.42 6.61
C ALA A 65 4.67 -2.92 5.23
N HIS A 66 3.37 -3.02 4.95
CA HIS A 66 2.81 -2.62 3.66
C HIS A 66 1.36 -2.19 3.79
N VAL A 67 1.01 -1.07 3.16
CA VAL A 67 -0.36 -0.58 3.07
C VAL A 67 -0.85 -0.73 1.64
N PHE A 68 -2.03 -1.31 1.50
CA PHE A 68 -2.75 -1.48 0.23
C PHE A 68 -4.22 -1.13 0.45
N VAL A 69 -5.02 -1.11 -0.62
CA VAL A 69 -6.47 -0.97 -0.51
C VAL A 69 -7.16 -2.22 -1.02
N SER A 70 -8.28 -2.60 -0.42
CA SER A 70 -9.06 -3.75 -0.88
C SER A 70 -10.55 -3.64 -0.57
N ASP A 71 -11.38 -4.27 -1.40
CA ASP A 71 -12.81 -4.50 -1.15
C ASP A 71 -13.10 -5.88 -0.49
N GLY A 72 -12.05 -6.60 -0.07
CA GLY A 72 -12.14 -7.94 0.52
C GLY A 72 -11.92 -9.09 -0.48
N GLN A 73 -11.89 -8.80 -1.79
CA GLN A 73 -11.57 -9.78 -2.83
C GLN A 73 -10.46 -9.28 -3.74
N LEU A 74 -10.59 -8.05 -4.23
CA LEU A 74 -9.62 -7.39 -5.08
C LEU A 74 -8.81 -6.40 -4.24
N ALA A 75 -7.49 -6.47 -4.37
CA ALA A 75 -6.56 -5.55 -3.76
C ALA A 75 -5.88 -4.69 -4.83
N PHE A 76 -5.48 -3.48 -4.44
CA PHE A 76 -4.65 -2.60 -5.25
C PHE A 76 -3.46 -2.09 -4.43
N ASP A 77 -2.27 -2.20 -5.00
CA ASP A 77 -1.03 -1.62 -4.51
C ASP A 77 -0.24 -0.98 -5.66
N ALA A 78 1.04 -0.65 -5.42
CA ALA A 78 1.90 -0.06 -6.44
C ALA A 78 2.06 -0.88 -7.73
N GLN A 79 1.71 -2.17 -7.71
CA GLN A 79 1.79 -3.07 -8.86
C GLN A 79 0.45 -3.28 -9.56
N GLY A 80 -0.60 -2.56 -9.14
CA GLY A 80 -1.94 -2.65 -9.69
C GLY A 80 -2.80 -3.71 -9.01
N TYR A 81 -3.92 -4.04 -9.66
CA TYR A 81 -4.92 -4.95 -9.11
C TYR A 81 -4.46 -6.41 -9.08
N VAL A 82 -4.84 -7.11 -8.03
CA VAL A 82 -4.64 -8.56 -7.83
C VAL A 82 -5.64 -9.06 -6.78
N ALA A 83 -5.96 -10.35 -6.75
CA ALA A 83 -6.75 -10.90 -5.65
C ALA A 83 -6.05 -10.63 -4.30
N GLU A 84 -6.80 -10.23 -3.26
CA GLU A 84 -6.25 -9.96 -1.92
C GLU A 84 -5.49 -11.18 -1.39
N ALA A 85 -6.07 -12.38 -1.53
CA ALA A 85 -5.43 -13.63 -1.12
C ALA A 85 -4.08 -13.86 -1.81
N GLU A 86 -3.96 -13.50 -3.10
CA GLU A 86 -2.70 -13.65 -3.83
C GLU A 86 -1.67 -12.59 -3.40
N LEU A 87 -2.10 -11.34 -3.17
CA LEU A 87 -1.22 -10.29 -2.63
C LEU A 87 -0.63 -10.74 -1.29
N LEU A 88 -1.48 -11.17 -0.36
CA LEU A 88 -1.06 -11.58 0.99
C LEU A 88 -0.12 -12.79 0.93
N ARG A 89 -0.45 -13.81 0.14
CA ARG A 89 0.40 -15.00 -0.04
C ARG A 89 1.76 -14.63 -0.65
N GLY A 90 1.77 -13.83 -1.71
CA GLY A 90 2.99 -13.40 -2.37
C GLY A 90 3.89 -12.56 -1.46
N HIS A 91 3.29 -11.67 -0.67
CA HIS A 91 3.99 -10.84 0.30
C HIS A 91 4.62 -11.68 1.41
N ALA A 92 3.86 -12.63 1.98
CA ALA A 92 4.36 -13.55 2.99
C ALA A 92 5.53 -14.40 2.49
N LEU A 93 5.40 -15.02 1.31
CA LEU A 93 6.47 -15.80 0.69
C LEU A 93 7.73 -14.97 0.43
N ALA A 94 7.58 -13.69 0.07
CA ALA A 94 8.72 -12.81 -0.16
C ALA A 94 9.41 -12.36 1.14
N CYS A 95 8.69 -12.34 2.28
CA CYS A 95 9.23 -11.90 3.57
C CYS A 95 9.80 -13.04 4.42
N GLN A 96 9.34 -14.28 4.25
CA GLN A 96 9.87 -15.46 4.96
C GLN A 96 11.40 -15.60 4.92
N PRO A 97 12.10 -15.37 3.79
CA PRO A 97 13.56 -15.46 3.75
C PRO A 97 14.27 -14.29 4.47
N LEU A 98 13.57 -13.18 4.73
CA LEU A 98 14.15 -12.00 5.37
C LEU A 98 14.18 -12.13 6.90
N HIS A 99 13.30 -12.97 7.47
CA HIS A 99 13.23 -13.21 8.90
C HIS A 99 12.69 -14.62 9.15
N PRO A 100 13.48 -15.54 9.72
CA PRO A 100 12.98 -16.85 10.15
C PRO A 100 11.76 -16.69 11.07
N GLY A 101 10.67 -17.40 10.78
CA GLY A 101 9.43 -17.26 11.53
C GLY A 101 8.65 -15.97 11.25
N TRP A 102 8.88 -15.31 10.10
CA TRP A 102 8.13 -14.12 9.70
C TRP A 102 6.62 -14.35 9.86
N ALA A 103 5.99 -13.42 10.59
CA ALA A 103 4.56 -13.39 10.82
C ALA A 103 4.06 -11.95 10.70
N ALA A 104 2.81 -11.79 10.30
CA ALA A 104 2.14 -10.51 10.22
C ALA A 104 0.63 -10.69 10.43
N GLU A 105 -0.01 -9.67 10.98
CA GLU A 105 -1.46 -9.52 10.93
C GLU A 105 -1.85 -8.57 9.80
N VAL A 106 -3.07 -8.71 9.30
CA VAL A 106 -3.66 -7.77 8.33
C VAL A 106 -4.81 -7.05 9.01
N VAL A 107 -4.63 -5.75 9.24
CA VAL A 107 -5.61 -4.93 9.97
C VAL A 107 -6.21 -3.85 9.06
N ALA A 108 -7.45 -3.47 9.34
CA ALA A 108 -8.05 -2.30 8.72
C ALA A 108 -7.39 -1.02 9.27
N ILE A 109 -7.26 0.01 8.44
CA ILE A 109 -6.85 1.35 8.90
C ILE A 109 -8.11 2.20 9.07
N GLU A 110 -8.56 2.34 10.32
CA GLU A 110 -9.80 3.06 10.66
C GLU A 110 -9.57 4.52 11.09
N VAL A 111 -8.30 4.93 11.15
CA VAL A 111 -7.88 6.27 11.55
C VAL A 111 -7.45 7.10 10.33
N PRO A 112 -7.52 8.44 10.40
CA PRO A 112 -6.99 9.30 9.36
C PRO A 112 -5.50 9.06 9.10
N LEU A 113 -5.04 9.34 7.88
CA LEU A 113 -3.65 9.07 7.44
C LEU A 113 -2.60 9.66 8.39
N ALA A 114 -2.82 10.88 8.89
CA ALA A 114 -1.92 11.53 9.83
C ALA A 114 -1.71 10.71 11.11
N ALA A 115 -2.80 10.23 11.70
CA ALA A 115 -2.78 9.41 12.91
C ALA A 115 -2.15 8.04 12.65
N PHE A 116 -2.47 7.42 11.50
CA PHE A 116 -1.83 6.18 11.08
C PHE A 116 -0.31 6.34 10.96
N CYS A 117 0.14 7.43 10.31
CA CYS A 117 1.56 7.71 10.12
C CYS A 117 2.30 7.85 11.44
N ALA A 118 1.77 8.67 12.36
CA ALA A 118 2.34 8.87 13.69
C ALA A 118 2.42 7.55 14.48
N ALA A 119 1.35 6.75 14.49
CA ALA A 119 1.29 5.51 15.27
C ALA A 119 2.20 4.39 14.74
N ASN A 120 2.53 4.41 13.44
CA ASN A 120 3.28 3.32 12.79
C ASN A 120 4.66 3.77 12.27
N ASN A 121 5.16 4.92 12.71
CA ASN A 121 6.42 5.51 12.24
C ASN A 121 6.51 5.59 10.69
N HIS A 122 5.38 5.85 10.04
CA HIS A 122 5.35 6.17 8.62
C HIS A 122 5.48 7.67 8.45
N ARG A 123 6.12 8.07 7.36
CA ARG A 123 6.31 9.48 7.02
C ARG A 123 4.99 10.06 6.52
N ALA A 124 4.57 11.22 7.03
CA ALA A 124 3.36 11.85 6.50
C ALA A 124 3.62 12.41 5.09
N PRO A 125 2.58 12.61 4.24
CA PRO A 125 2.76 13.12 2.89
C PRO A 125 3.56 14.43 2.81
N TRP A 126 3.33 15.35 3.75
CA TRP A 126 4.02 16.65 3.82
C TRP A 126 5.47 16.59 4.30
N ASP A 127 5.95 15.43 4.78
CA ASP A 127 7.34 15.23 5.19
C ASP A 127 8.22 14.67 4.05
N PHE A 128 7.65 14.44 2.87
CA PHE A 128 8.39 14.03 1.68
C PHE A 128 8.91 15.25 0.91
N PRO A 129 10.09 15.16 0.26
CA PRO A 129 10.53 16.13 -0.73
C PRO A 129 9.56 16.20 -1.91
N GLY A 130 9.04 17.40 -2.16
CA GLY A 130 8.09 17.67 -3.26
C GLY A 130 6.65 17.23 -2.96
N ASP A 131 5.76 17.39 -3.94
CA ASP A 131 4.36 17.00 -3.81
C ASP A 131 4.16 15.52 -4.11
N VAL A 132 4.30 14.70 -3.07
CA VAL A 132 4.10 13.25 -3.15
C VAL A 132 2.64 12.86 -3.42
N TRP A 133 1.68 13.71 -3.06
CA TRP A 133 0.26 13.44 -3.28
C TRP A 133 -0.08 13.59 -4.76
N ALA A 134 0.34 14.70 -5.38
CA ALA A 134 0.22 14.91 -6.82
C ALA A 134 0.93 13.79 -7.61
N ARG A 135 2.11 13.36 -7.14
CA ARG A 135 2.82 12.21 -7.72
C ARG A 135 2.00 10.91 -7.63
N ALA A 136 1.35 10.65 -6.50
CA ALA A 136 0.51 9.46 -6.33
C ALA A 136 -0.70 9.50 -7.26
N LEU A 137 -1.40 10.65 -7.35
CA LEU A 137 -2.51 10.84 -8.28
C LEU A 137 -2.08 10.66 -9.74
N ALA A 138 -0.91 11.18 -10.13
CA ALA A 138 -0.35 10.97 -11.46
C ALA A 138 -0.02 9.49 -11.72
N TYR A 139 0.53 8.79 -10.72
CA TYR A 139 0.83 7.36 -10.82
C TYR A 139 -0.43 6.50 -11.00
N LEU A 140 -1.53 6.85 -10.33
CA LEU A 140 -2.81 6.15 -10.47
C LEU A 140 -3.35 6.16 -11.90
N ASN A 141 -3.05 7.19 -12.70
CA ASN A 141 -3.46 7.27 -14.11
C ASN A 141 -2.88 6.14 -14.99
N ARG A 142 -1.88 5.40 -14.50
CA ARG A 142 -1.28 4.25 -15.19
C ARG A 142 -2.13 2.98 -15.08
N PHE A 143 -3.16 2.99 -14.24
CA PHE A 143 -4.02 1.84 -13.98
C PHE A 143 -5.46 2.15 -14.39
N PRO A 144 -6.26 1.13 -14.74
CA PRO A 144 -7.68 1.34 -14.95
C PRO A 144 -8.37 1.80 -13.64
N ALA A 145 -9.48 2.52 -13.78
CA ALA A 145 -10.36 2.79 -12.65
C ALA A 145 -10.81 1.46 -12.01
N PRO A 146 -11.05 1.43 -10.69
CA PRO A 146 -11.49 0.21 -10.03
C PRO A 146 -12.81 -0.28 -10.63
N PRO A 147 -12.98 -1.60 -10.78
CA PRO A 147 -14.27 -2.14 -11.14
C PRO A 147 -15.30 -1.72 -10.09
N ARG A 148 -16.53 -1.44 -10.50
CA ARG A 148 -17.61 -1.18 -9.54
C ARG A 148 -17.81 -2.43 -8.69
N SER A 149 -17.67 -2.28 -7.37
CA SER A 149 -18.02 -3.36 -6.45
C SER A 149 -19.51 -3.70 -6.60
N VAL A 150 -19.79 -4.95 -7.00
CA VAL A 150 -21.16 -5.48 -7.16
C VAL A 150 -21.80 -5.81 -5.81
N LEU A 151 -21.04 -5.78 -4.71
CA LEU A 151 -21.48 -6.22 -3.39
C LEU A 151 -22.46 -5.26 -2.69
N HIS A 152 -22.58 -4.02 -3.17
CA HIS A 152 -23.58 -3.06 -2.66
C HIS A 152 -24.75 -2.79 -3.63
N ALA A 153 -24.90 -3.57 -4.70
CA ALA A 153 -25.98 -3.38 -5.67
C ALA A 153 -27.32 -4.08 -5.30
N ARG A 154 -27.43 -4.72 -4.13
CA ARG A 154 -28.64 -5.47 -3.72
C ARG A 154 -29.32 -4.92 -2.46
N SER A 155 -29.54 -3.61 -2.39
CA SER A 155 -30.28 -2.98 -1.29
C SER A 155 -31.24 -1.90 -1.79
N GLY A 156 -32.01 -2.22 -2.84
CA GLY A 156 -32.98 -1.28 -3.43
C GLY A 156 -34.00 -1.97 -4.32
N ALA A 157 -34.61 -3.05 -3.83
CA ALA A 157 -35.79 -3.65 -4.45
C ALA A 157 -36.72 -4.19 -3.35
N GLU A 158 -37.45 -3.29 -2.71
CA GLU A 158 -38.83 -3.48 -2.21
C GLU A 158 -39.59 -2.16 -2.37
#